data_AF-A0A9E0JDA8-F1
#
_entry.id   AF-A0A9E0JDA8-F1
#
_cell.length_a   1.000
_cell.length_b   1.000
_cell.length_c   1.000
_cell.angle_alpha   90.00
_cell.angle_beta   90.00
_cell.angle_gamma   90.00
#
_symmetry.space_group_name_H-M   'P 1'
#
loop_
_entity.id
_entity.type
_entity.pdbx_description
1 polymer ?
#
loop_
_entity_poly.entity_id
_entity_poly.type
_entity_poly.pdbx_seq_one_letter_code
_entity_poly.pdbx_strand_id
1 'polypeptide(L)'
;SLTPTLLMISMIVFFFILHYFFASLTAHTTALLPIFVVIAAKLIAPEQLMTFMILLTSTIGLMGIITPYGTGPSPIWYGAGYISQGRWWALGAIFALIFMSVLILGVVMFV
;
A
#
# COMPACT_ATOMS: atom_id res chain seq x y z
N SER A 1 -11.04 -22.44 -1.63
CA SER A 1 -10.84 -21.15 -2.31
C SER A 1 -10.83 -20.05 -1.25
N LEU A 2 -9.98 -19.02 -1.39
CA LEU A 2 -10.09 -17.83 -0.54
C LEU A 2 -11.46 -17.17 -0.79
N THR A 3 -12.10 -16.63 0.24
CA THR A 3 -13.29 -15.79 0.03
C THR A 3 -12.88 -14.54 -0.75
N PRO A 4 -13.75 -13.96 -1.60
CA PRO A 4 -13.41 -12.77 -2.39
C PRO A 4 -12.84 -11.63 -1.53
N THR A 5 -13.45 -11.36 -0.37
CA THR A 5 -12.99 -10.36 0.60
C THR A 5 -11.56 -10.65 1.09
N LEU A 6 -11.25 -11.90 1.44
CA LEU A 6 -9.92 -12.27 1.92
C LEU A 6 -8.86 -12.16 0.81
N LEU A 7 -9.22 -12.49 -0.43
CA LEU A 7 -8.34 -12.27 -1.59
C LEU A 7 -7.98 -10.78 -1.73
N MET A 8 -8.99 -9.89 -1.70
CA MET A 8 -8.79 -8.45 -1.85
C MET A 8 -7.95 -7.85 -0.73
N ILE A 9 -8.24 -8.22 0.53
CA ILE A 9 -7.42 -7.81 1.68
C ILE A 9 -5.98 -8.28 1.50
N SER A 10 -5.77 -9.53 1.10
CA SER A 10 -4.42 -10.07 0.87
C SER A 10 -3.68 -9.28 -0.21
N MET A 11 -4.33 -8.97 -1.32
CA MET A 11 -3.73 -8.18 -2.41
C MET A 11 -3.31 -6.79 -1.94
N ILE A 12 -4.16 -6.08 -1.18
CA ILE A 12 -3.84 -4.76 -0.63
C ILE A 12 -2.63 -4.84 0.30
N VAL A 13 -2.63 -5.80 1.23
CA VAL A 13 -1.53 -5.99 2.19
C VAL A 13 -0.22 -6.33 1.49
N PHE A 14 -0.24 -7.26 0.53
CA PHE A 14 0.96 -7.64 -0.22
C PHE A 14 1.49 -6.49 -1.06
N PHE A 15 0.63 -5.79 -1.80
CA PHE A 15 1.04 -4.63 -2.59
C PHE A 15 1.70 -3.58 -1.71
N PHE A 16 1.12 -3.29 -0.54
CA PHE A 16 1.69 -2.35 0.43
C PHE A 16 3.04 -2.78 1.00
N ILE A 17 3.15 -4.02 1.50
CA ILE A 17 4.39 -4.53 2.13
C ILE A 17 5.54 -4.58 1.11
N LEU A 18 5.24 -4.87 -0.16
CA LEU A 18 6.27 -4.90 -1.19
C LEU A 18 6.98 -3.56 -1.36
N HIS A 19 6.39 -2.42 -0.95
CA HIS A 19 7.04 -1.12 -1.03
C HIS A 19 8.29 -1.00 -0.15
N TYR A 20 8.42 -1.80 0.91
CA TYR A 20 9.64 -1.80 1.73
C TYR A 20 10.91 -2.15 0.92
N PHE A 21 10.74 -2.82 -0.22
CA PHE A 21 11.83 -3.18 -1.15
C PHE A 21 12.09 -2.13 -2.24
N PHE A 22 11.36 -1.00 -2.26
CA PHE A 22 11.48 0.04 -3.28
C PHE A 22 11.81 1.39 -2.64
N ALA A 23 12.69 2.15 -3.28
CA ALA A 23 12.97 3.55 -2.94
C ALA A 23 12.15 4.57 -3.76
N SER A 24 11.19 4.09 -4.55
CA SER A 24 10.38 4.93 -5.43
C SER A 24 8.97 4.35 -5.58
N LEU A 25 7.97 5.19 -5.30
CA LEU A 25 6.57 4.88 -5.59
C LEU A 25 6.35 4.63 -7.08
N THR A 26 7.02 5.39 -7.95
CA THR A 26 6.93 5.20 -9.40
C THR A 26 7.50 3.84 -9.80
N ALA A 27 8.69 3.47 -9.32
CA ALA A 27 9.29 2.17 -9.62
C ALA A 27 8.42 1.01 -9.12
N HIS A 28 7.89 1.12 -7.90
CA HIS A 28 6.97 0.15 -7.32
C HIS A 28 5.71 -0.01 -8.19
N THR A 29 5.06 1.11 -8.53
CA THR A 29 3.81 1.13 -9.30
C THR A 29 4.02 0.57 -10.69
N THR A 30 5.07 0.99 -11.40
CA THR A 30 5.39 0.49 -12.74
C THR A 30 5.67 -1.01 -12.74
N ALA A 31 6.36 -1.52 -11.72
CA ALA A 31 6.70 -2.94 -11.64
C ALA A 31 5.51 -3.84 -11.25
N LEU A 32 4.69 -3.40 -10.29
CA LEU A 32 3.73 -4.29 -9.62
C LEU A 32 2.28 -4.02 -10.01
N LEU A 33 1.85 -2.77 -10.22
CA LEU A 33 0.44 -2.46 -10.44
C LEU A 33 -0.17 -3.23 -11.63
N PRO A 34 0.49 -3.37 -12.80
CA PRO A 34 -0.06 -4.16 -13.90
C PRO A 34 -0.35 -5.62 -13.55
N ILE A 35 0.51 -6.23 -12.73
CA ILE A 35 0.36 -7.62 -12.29
C ILE A 35 -0.89 -7.77 -11.41
N PHE A 36 -1.06 -6.86 -10.44
CA PHE A 36 -2.21 -6.88 -9.54
C PHE A 36 -3.52 -6.58 -10.28
N VAL A 37 -3.52 -5.66 -11.26
CA VAL A 37 -4.68 -5.36 -12.12
C VAL A 37 -5.12 -6.61 -12.89
N VAL A 38 -4.18 -7.34 -13.50
CA VAL A 38 -4.49 -8.55 -14.27
C VAL A 38 -5.07 -9.66 -13.37
N ILE A 39 -4.56 -9.79 -12.15
CA ILE A 39 -5.09 -10.76 -11.17
C ILE A 39 -6.50 -10.35 -10.73
N ALA A 40 -6.69 -9.06 -10.40
CA ALA A 40 -7.97 -8.50 -9.98
C ALA A 40 -9.06 -8.71 -11.04
N ALA A 41 -8.76 -8.37 -12.30
CA ALA A 41 -9.70 -8.51 -13.42
C ALA A 41 -10.12 -9.97 -13.69
N LYS A 42 -9.33 -10.95 -13.25
CA LYS A 42 -9.64 -12.38 -13.40
C LYS A 42 -10.42 -12.97 -12.23
N LEU A 43 -10.18 -12.47 -11.02
CA LEU A 43 -10.62 -13.13 -9.78
C LEU A 43 -11.67 -12.33 -8.99
N ILE A 44 -11.86 -11.05 -9.29
CA ILE A 44 -12.82 -10.17 -8.61
C ILE A 44 -14.03 -9.95 -9.51
N ALA A 45 -15.23 -9.94 -8.92
CA ALA A 45 -16.47 -9.72 -9.66
C ALA A 45 -16.47 -8.34 -10.35
N PRO A 46 -16.98 -8.21 -11.59
CA PRO A 46 -16.97 -6.95 -12.32
C PRO A 46 -17.55 -5.75 -11.57
N GLU A 47 -18.63 -5.97 -10.80
CA GLU A 47 -19.31 -4.98 -9.97
C GLU A 47 -18.46 -4.46 -8.80
N GLN A 48 -17.52 -5.27 -8.32
CA GLN A 48 -16.61 -4.97 -7.21
C GLN A 48 -15.27 -4.37 -7.67
N LEU A 49 -14.90 -4.61 -8.94
CA LEU A 49 -13.57 -4.32 -9.47
C LEU A 49 -13.20 -2.84 -9.36
N MET A 50 -14.11 -1.92 -9.69
CA MET A 50 -13.83 -0.47 -9.63
C MET A 50 -13.49 -0.04 -8.21
N THR A 51 -14.33 -0.41 -7.23
CA THR A 51 -14.11 -0.07 -5.81
C THR A 51 -12.81 -0.69 -5.30
N PHE A 52 -12.54 -1.95 -5.64
CA PHE A 52 -11.29 -2.60 -5.28
C PHE A 52 -10.07 -1.86 -5.85
N MET A 53 -10.11 -1.44 -7.12
CA MET A 53 -9.00 -0.73 -7.75
C MET A 53 -8.73 0.63 -7.11
N ILE A 54 -9.78 1.35 -6.67
CA ILE A 54 -9.64 2.58 -5.90
C ILE A 54 -8.94 2.29 -4.57
N LEU A 55 -9.38 1.25 -3.84
CA LEU A 55 -8.78 0.86 -2.55
C LEU A 55 -7.31 0.42 -2.71
N LEU A 56 -7.01 -0.39 -3.73
CA LEU A 56 -5.66 -0.85 -4.03
C LEU A 56 -4.73 0.32 -4.38
N THR A 57 -5.13 1.20 -5.30
CA THR A 57 -4.27 2.31 -5.73
C THR A 57 -4.11 3.39 -4.66
N SER A 58 -5.09 3.53 -3.75
CA SER A 58 -4.98 4.42 -2.58
C SER A 58 -3.79 4.08 -1.68
N THR A 59 -3.35 2.81 -1.66
CA THR A 59 -2.15 2.40 -0.90
C THR A 59 -0.88 3.12 -1.34
N ILE A 60 -0.76 3.52 -2.63
CA ILE A 60 0.43 4.17 -3.19
C ILE A 60 0.70 5.51 -2.49
N GLY A 61 -0.34 6.29 -2.19
CA GLY A 61 -0.19 7.54 -1.44
C GLY A 61 0.30 7.33 -0.01
N LEU A 62 -0.07 6.20 0.60
CA LEU A 62 0.21 5.88 2.01
C LEU A 62 1.62 5.32 2.21
N MET A 63 2.14 4.61 1.20
CA MET A 63 3.50 4.08 1.17
C MET A 63 4.58 5.15 1.25
N GLY A 64 4.26 6.42 1.00
CA GLY A 64 5.27 7.46 0.95
C GLY A 64 5.94 7.80 2.29
N ILE A 65 5.33 7.40 3.41
CA ILE A 65 5.76 7.81 4.76
C ILE A 65 6.27 6.65 5.63
N ILE A 66 6.31 5.42 5.11
CA ILE A 66 6.59 4.23 5.92
C ILE A 66 8.07 3.87 6.00
N THR A 67 8.89 4.35 5.07
CA THR A 67 10.34 4.16 5.05
C THR A 67 11.08 5.50 4.92
N PRO A 68 12.33 5.60 5.38
CA PRO A 68 13.17 6.78 5.18
C PRO A 68 13.48 7.10 3.71
N TYR A 69 13.15 6.21 2.79
CA TYR A 69 13.49 6.28 1.37
C TYR A 69 12.27 6.14 0.44
N GLY A 70 11.04 6.12 0.97
CA GLY A 70 9.85 5.80 0.17
C GLY A 70 9.50 6.85 -0.90
N THR A 71 9.89 8.11 -0.69
CA THR A 71 9.66 9.21 -1.64
C THR A 71 10.88 10.11 -1.77
N GLY A 72 10.91 10.95 -2.80
CA GLY A 72 12.00 11.91 -3.04
C GLY A 72 12.33 12.80 -1.82
N PRO A 73 11.34 13.33 -1.08
CA PRO A 73 11.61 14.10 0.14
C PRO A 73 12.11 13.27 1.33
N SER A 74 11.81 11.97 1.41
CA SER A 74 12.09 11.17 2.62
C SER A 74 13.58 11.13 2.99
N PRO A 75 14.53 10.87 2.06
CA PRO A 75 15.96 10.88 2.37
C PRO A 75 16.49 12.25 2.81
N ILE A 76 15.88 13.34 2.33
CA ILE A 76 16.27 14.71 2.70
C ILE A 76 15.96 14.94 4.18
N TRP A 77 14.73 14.59 4.59
CA TRP A 77 14.30 14.67 5.99
C TRP A 77 15.08 13.72 6.90
N TYR A 78 15.35 12.51 6.42
CA TYR A 78 16.12 11.52 7.16
C TYR A 78 17.57 11.97 7.37
N GLY A 79 18.22 12.49 6.32
CA GLY A 79 19.58 13.01 6.36
C GLY A 79 19.74 14.27 7.21
N ALA A 80 18.68 15.06 7.39
CA ALA A 80 18.69 16.24 8.25
C ALA A 80 18.76 15.90 9.76
N GLY A 81 18.53 14.63 10.15
CA GLY A 81 18.69 14.17 11.54
C GLY A 81 17.58 14.60 12.50
N TYR A 82 16.52 15.28 12.03
CA TYR A 82 15.38 15.68 12.87
C TYR A 82 14.57 14.49 13.42
N ILE A 83 14.52 13.40 12.67
CA ILE A 83 13.81 12.17 13.03
C ILE A 83 14.85 11.06 13.10
N SER A 84 15.07 10.49 14.29
CA SER A 84 15.98 9.36 14.45
C SER A 84 15.47 8.12 13.69
N GLN A 85 16.38 7.24 13.28
CA GLN A 85 16.07 5.98 12.59
C GLN A 85 14.95 5.19 13.30
N GLY A 86 15.12 4.91 14.59
CA GLY A 86 14.11 4.18 15.36
C GLY A 86 12.75 4.87 15.38
N ARG A 87 12.72 6.21 15.49
CA ARG A 87 11.48 6.99 15.47
C ARG A 87 10.80 6.95 14.10
N TRP A 88 11.58 7.00 13.01
CA TRP A 88 11.03 6.92 11.66
C TRP A 88 10.28 5.61 11.45
N TRP A 89 10.92 4.47 11.76
CA TRP A 89 10.30 3.16 11.62
C TRP A 89 9.11 2.96 12.56
N ALA A 90 9.18 3.46 13.80
CA ALA A 90 8.06 3.41 14.72
C ALA A 90 6.86 4.20 14.20
N LEU A 91 7.07 5.43 13.73
CA LEU A 91 6.01 6.24 13.12
C LEU A 91 5.48 5.61 11.85
N GLY A 92 6.36 5.10 10.98
CA GLY A 92 5.98 4.38 9.76
C GLY A 92 5.07 3.18 10.06
N ALA A 93 5.41 2.38 11.07
CA ALA A 93 4.57 1.26 11.52
C ALA A 93 3.21 1.72 12.07
N ILE A 94 3.19 2.78 12.90
CA ILE A 94 1.95 3.33 13.46
C ILE A 94 1.02 3.82 12.32
N PHE A 95 1.54 4.64 11.40
CA PHE A 95 0.73 5.16 10.31
C PHE A 95 0.32 4.06 9.32
N ALA A 96 1.20 3.09 9.04
CA ALA A 96 0.85 1.92 8.24
C ALA A 96 -0.35 1.17 8.83
N LEU A 97 -0.34 0.92 10.15
CA LEU A 97 -1.44 0.25 10.84
C LEU A 97 -2.74 1.05 10.76
N ILE A 98 -2.68 2.36 11.04
CA ILE A 98 -3.86 3.24 10.98
C ILE A 98 -4.46 3.21 9.57
N PHE A 99 -3.66 3.43 8.54
CA PHE A 99 -4.17 3.53 7.18
C PHE A 99 -4.60 2.18 6.61
N MET A 100 -3.90 1.09 6.92
CA MET A 100 -4.36 -0.24 6.51
C MET A 100 -5.65 -0.64 7.19
N SER A 101 -5.85 -0.27 8.45
CA SER A 101 -7.13 -0.53 9.13
C SER A 101 -8.28 0.15 8.40
N VAL A 102 -8.11 1.41 7.96
CA VAL A 102 -9.12 2.15 7.20
C VAL A 102 -9.38 1.51 5.83
N LEU A 103 -8.34 1.11 5.09
CA LEU A 103 -8.53 0.47 3.79
C LEU A 103 -9.20 -0.91 3.91
N ILE A 104 -8.82 -1.71 4.91
CA ILE A 104 -9.45 -3.01 5.18
C ILE A 104 -10.92 -2.84 5.53
N LEU A 105 -11.26 -1.85 6.37
CA LEU A 105 -12.65 -1.49 6.62
C LEU A 105 -13.37 -1.08 5.34
N GLY A 106 -12.70 -0.33 4.46
CA GLY A 106 -13.23 0.01 3.14
C GLY A 106 -13.56 -1.22 2.28
N VAL A 107 -12.71 -2.23 2.27
CA VAL A 107 -12.99 -3.50 1.58
C VAL A 107 -14.24 -4.15 2.17
N VAL A 108 -14.35 -4.25 3.49
CA VAL A 108 -15.47 -4.94 4.16
C VAL A 108 -16.81 -4.20 3.95
N MET A 109 -16.78 -2.87 3.85
CA MET A 109 -17.99 -2.05 3.77
C MET A 109 -18.48 -1.79 2.34
N PHE A 110 -17.57 -1.73 1.37
CA PHE A 110 -17.88 -1.24 0.01
C PHE A 110 -17.67 -2.26 -1.09
N VAL A 111 -17.10 -3.42 -0.78
CA VAL A 111 -16.81 -4.48 -1.76
C VAL A 111 -17.49 -5.77 -1.37
#